data_AF-A0AAV7WXJ0-F1
#
_entry.id   AF-A0AAV7WXJ0-F1
#
_cell.length_a   1.000
_cell.length_b   1.000
_cell.length_c   1.000
_cell.angle_alpha   90.00
_cell.angle_beta   90.00
_cell.angle_gamma   90.00
#
_symmetry.space_group_name_H-M   'P 1'
#
loop_
_entity.id
_entity.type
_entity.pdbx_description
1 polymer ?
#
loop_
_entity_poly.entity_id
_entity_poly.type
_entity_poly.pdbx_seq_one_letter_code
_entity_poly.pdbx_strand_id
1 'polypeptide(L)'
;MILDSIGDGLVGSTTHVFNIALRYCQTPSMDFDDTWHPATHPSGAVLSALIAASQLLPMGFRSSCSDFLLAFNVGIKVQGRLMRFSSEASNIPKRFHPPSDVGTMGSAAATAKLLSLNADQCAHALAIAVCLAGAPMANAATLAKPLHIGNASRFGMEPALLAAHGMDANSLILDDMSGCSGFSAFNGDYQPFPLTMRDHNYTLLLEKQEIAFKRFPAHLGMHWVADAAISVKNRVINLMGSFNPAAIHAILLRVPVSKYINRPFPETEHQARLLPVQHLHSPPGW
;
A
#
# COMPACT_ATOMS: atom_id res chain seq x y z
N MET A 1 18.43 -6.40 -24.83
CA MET A 1 18.50 -5.20 -25.69
C MET A 1 17.72 -3.99 -25.16
N ILE A 2 16.52 -4.13 -24.56
CA ILE A 2 15.88 -3.04 -23.76
C ILE A 2 16.27 -3.13 -22.27
N LEU A 3 16.29 -4.33 -21.70
CA LEU A 3 16.65 -4.57 -20.29
C LEU A 3 18.09 -4.14 -19.95
N ASP A 4 19.02 -4.26 -20.91
CA ASP A 4 20.43 -3.87 -20.73
C ASP A 4 20.61 -2.34 -20.68
N SER A 5 19.73 -1.57 -21.32
CA SER A 5 19.81 -0.09 -21.35
C SER A 5 19.21 0.60 -20.12
N ILE A 6 18.34 -0.10 -19.37
CA ILE A 6 17.76 0.35 -18.09
C ILE A 6 18.51 -0.21 -16.88
N GLY A 7 19.50 -1.07 -17.10
CA GLY A 7 20.30 -1.67 -16.04
C GLY A 7 19.57 -2.78 -15.28
N ASP A 8 18.51 -3.38 -15.84
CA ASP A 8 17.76 -4.48 -15.22
C ASP A 8 18.44 -5.82 -15.47
N GLY A 9 19.42 -6.14 -14.62
CA GLY A 9 19.90 -7.51 -14.53
C GLY A 9 18.88 -8.39 -13.79
N LEU A 10 18.84 -9.67 -14.19
CA LEU A 10 18.01 -10.73 -13.61
C LEU A 10 17.93 -10.69 -12.08
N VAL A 11 16.84 -11.25 -11.54
CA VAL A 11 16.63 -11.57 -10.11
C VAL A 11 17.96 -12.00 -9.46
N GLY A 12 18.51 -11.15 -8.58
CA GLY A 12 19.83 -11.33 -7.96
C GLY A 12 20.88 -10.29 -8.36
N SER A 13 20.64 -9.46 -9.37
CA SER A 13 21.48 -8.30 -9.67
C SER A 13 21.01 -7.07 -8.88
N THR A 14 21.94 -6.42 -8.17
CA THR A 14 21.68 -5.15 -7.48
C THR A 14 21.79 -4.01 -8.47
N THR A 15 20.70 -3.71 -9.17
CA THR A 15 20.66 -2.59 -10.10
C THR A 15 20.72 -1.27 -9.32
N HIS A 16 21.24 -0.21 -9.93
CA HIS A 16 21.26 1.11 -9.28
C HIS A 16 19.83 1.54 -8.87
N VAL A 17 18.86 1.24 -9.73
CA VAL A 17 17.41 1.36 -9.51
C VAL A 17 16.96 0.59 -8.26
N PHE A 18 17.33 -0.68 -8.13
CA PHE A 18 17.01 -1.51 -6.98
C PHE A 18 17.54 -0.91 -5.67
N ASN A 19 18.81 -0.47 -5.67
CA ASN A 19 19.46 0.09 -4.48
C ASN A 19 18.82 1.42 -4.05
N ILE A 20 18.46 2.28 -5.01
CA ILE A 20 17.78 3.54 -4.75
C ILE A 20 16.37 3.29 -4.20
N ALA A 21 15.57 2.43 -4.86
CA ALA A 21 14.22 2.12 -4.40
C ALA A 21 14.24 1.46 -3.00
N LEU A 22 15.14 0.51 -2.76
CA LEU A 22 15.30 -0.15 -1.47
C LEU A 22 15.67 0.83 -0.35
N ARG A 23 16.53 1.82 -0.65
CA ARG A 23 16.93 2.86 0.31
C ARG A 23 15.75 3.69 0.81
N TYR A 24 14.82 4.06 -0.08
CA TYR A 24 13.68 4.90 0.29
C TYR A 24 12.48 4.11 0.83
N CYS A 25 12.46 2.78 0.63
CA CYS A 25 11.43 1.90 1.18
C CYS A 25 11.74 1.39 2.60
N GLN A 26 12.69 2.00 3.30
CA GLN A 26 12.96 1.70 4.71
C GLN A 26 11.88 2.26 5.65
N THR A 27 11.13 3.29 5.23
CA THR A 27 10.11 3.98 6.04
C THR A 27 8.94 3.08 6.48
N PRO A 28 8.38 2.19 5.62
CA PRO A 28 7.36 1.20 5.99
C PRO A 28 7.87 0.03 6.84
N SER A 29 9.19 -0.09 7.08
CA SER A 29 9.77 -1.25 7.81
C SER A 29 9.23 -1.43 9.23
N MET A 30 8.74 -0.34 9.81
CA MET A 30 8.19 -0.29 11.16
C MET A 30 6.67 -0.28 11.21
N ASP A 31 5.98 -0.43 10.07
CA ASP A 31 4.52 -0.26 10.00
C ASP A 31 4.08 1.10 10.56
N PHE A 32 4.82 2.16 10.26
CA PHE A 32 4.60 3.51 10.80
C PHE A 32 4.29 4.57 9.74
N ASP A 33 4.21 4.13 8.49
CA ASP A 33 3.71 4.90 7.38
C ASP A 33 2.20 5.12 7.47
N ASP A 34 1.73 5.96 6.57
CA ASP A 34 0.36 6.42 6.50
C ASP A 34 -0.63 5.30 6.16
N THR A 35 -1.91 5.48 6.46
CA THR A 35 -2.96 4.50 6.15
C THR A 35 -4.19 5.19 5.58
N TRP A 36 -4.80 4.60 4.56
CA TRP A 36 -5.93 5.20 3.84
C TRP A 36 -7.16 4.29 3.77
N HIS A 37 -8.25 4.80 3.19
CA HIS A 37 -9.50 4.08 2.97
C HIS A 37 -9.95 4.17 1.49
N PRO A 38 -10.22 3.04 0.80
CA PRO A 38 -10.06 1.64 1.24
C PRO A 38 -8.63 1.27 1.67
N ALA A 39 -8.47 0.15 2.39
CA ALA A 39 -7.31 -0.13 3.24
C ALA A 39 -6.01 -0.30 2.43
N THR A 40 -5.11 0.68 2.52
CA THR A 40 -3.76 0.61 1.93
C THR A 40 -2.79 1.58 2.63
N HIS A 41 -1.50 1.49 2.27
CA HIS A 41 -0.40 2.37 2.66
C HIS A 41 0.07 3.13 1.42
N PRO A 42 -0.60 4.24 1.04
CA PRO A 42 -0.54 4.70 -0.35
C PRO A 42 0.72 5.51 -0.69
N SER A 43 1.36 6.14 0.30
CA SER A 43 2.44 7.09 0.03
C SER A 43 3.80 6.42 -0.19
N GLY A 44 4.11 5.36 0.55
CA GLY A 44 5.45 4.76 0.58
C GLY A 44 5.95 4.30 -0.79
N ALA A 45 5.10 3.61 -1.55
CA ALA A 45 5.45 3.11 -2.88
C ALA A 45 5.63 4.26 -3.90
N VAL A 46 4.73 5.25 -3.88
CA VAL A 46 4.72 6.36 -4.84
C VAL A 46 5.87 7.32 -4.60
N LEU A 47 6.07 7.75 -3.34
CA LEU A 47 7.13 8.72 -3.01
C LEU A 47 8.51 8.15 -3.32
N SER A 48 8.75 6.89 -2.96
CA SER A 48 10.04 6.22 -3.21
C SER A 48 10.34 6.11 -4.71
N ALA A 49 9.34 5.75 -5.52
CA ALA A 49 9.48 5.66 -6.96
C ALA A 49 9.76 7.02 -7.60
N LEU A 50 9.07 8.08 -7.18
CA LEU A 50 9.29 9.42 -7.72
C LEU A 50 10.64 10.00 -7.34
N ILE A 51 11.11 9.81 -6.09
CA ILE A 51 12.46 10.21 -5.69
C ILE A 51 13.50 9.45 -6.53
N ALA A 52 13.31 8.15 -6.69
CA ALA A 52 14.22 7.32 -7.49
C ALA A 52 14.26 7.75 -8.96
N ALA A 53 13.10 7.89 -9.60
CA ALA A 53 12.99 8.33 -10.98
C ALA A 53 13.59 9.74 -11.18
N SER A 54 13.37 10.66 -10.24
CA SER A 54 13.94 12.02 -10.28
C SER A 54 15.47 12.01 -10.23
N GLN A 55 16.09 11.02 -9.59
CA GLN A 55 17.55 10.87 -9.52
C GLN A 55 18.16 10.25 -10.79
N LEU A 56 17.36 9.51 -11.57
CA LEU A 56 17.78 8.88 -12.82
C LEU A 56 17.63 9.81 -14.03
N LEU A 57 16.84 10.86 -13.89
CA LEU A 57 16.58 11.81 -14.96
C LEU A 57 17.84 12.65 -15.27
N PRO A 58 18.15 12.91 -16.55
CA PRO A 58 19.31 13.72 -16.93
C PRO A 58 19.27 15.12 -16.28
N MET A 59 20.44 15.71 -16.02
CA MET A 59 20.58 17.04 -15.36
C MET A 59 19.80 18.20 -16.02
N GLY A 60 19.35 18.03 -17.28
CA GLY A 60 18.51 18.99 -18.02
C GLY A 60 17.00 18.75 -17.88
N PHE A 61 16.59 17.58 -17.40
CA PHE A 61 15.19 17.26 -17.10
C PHE A 61 14.89 17.77 -15.68
N ARG A 62 14.43 19.02 -15.58
CA ARG A 62 14.00 19.61 -14.32
C ARG A 62 12.48 19.55 -14.23
N SER A 63 11.97 18.52 -13.56
CA SER A 63 10.60 18.54 -13.05
C SER A 63 10.50 19.59 -11.95
N SER A 64 9.50 20.46 -12.03
CA SER A 64 9.22 21.40 -10.96
C SER A 64 8.68 20.67 -9.72
N CYS A 65 8.70 21.33 -8.57
CA CYS A 65 8.02 20.80 -7.38
C CYS A 65 6.51 20.54 -7.64
N SER A 66 5.89 21.39 -8.46
CA SER A 66 4.50 21.21 -8.90
C SER A 66 4.31 19.93 -9.71
N ASP A 67 5.23 19.63 -10.63
CA ASP A 67 5.17 18.39 -11.43
C ASP A 67 5.35 17.15 -10.56
N PHE A 68 6.25 17.22 -9.59
CA PHE A 68 6.46 16.14 -8.61
C PHE A 68 5.20 15.89 -7.77
N LEU A 69 4.61 16.95 -7.21
CA LEU A 69 3.37 16.84 -6.43
C LEU A 69 2.19 16.37 -7.28
N LEU A 70 2.10 16.80 -8.54
CA LEU A 70 1.09 16.32 -9.47
C LEU A 70 1.27 14.82 -9.75
N ALA A 71 2.49 14.36 -10.03
CA ALA A 71 2.79 12.96 -10.24
C ALA A 71 2.46 12.11 -9.00
N PHE A 72 2.80 12.60 -7.81
CA PHE A 72 2.45 11.96 -6.55
C PHE A 72 0.93 11.80 -6.40
N ASN A 73 0.17 12.88 -6.60
CA ASN A 73 -1.29 12.85 -6.53
C ASN A 73 -1.94 11.95 -7.58
N VAL A 74 -1.38 11.86 -8.79
CA VAL A 74 -1.84 10.89 -9.81
C VAL A 74 -1.66 9.45 -9.30
N GLY A 75 -0.51 9.11 -8.72
CA GLY A 75 -0.28 7.79 -8.14
C GLY A 75 -1.27 7.43 -7.04
N ILE A 76 -1.52 8.35 -6.10
CA ILE A 76 -2.52 8.15 -5.03
C ILE A 76 -3.94 8.02 -5.60
N LYS A 77 -4.28 8.83 -6.61
CA LYS A 77 -5.58 8.77 -7.28
C LYS A 77 -5.81 7.41 -7.96
N VAL A 78 -4.82 6.89 -8.68
CA VAL A 78 -4.92 5.58 -9.34
C VAL A 78 -5.14 4.48 -8.31
N GLN A 79 -4.39 4.46 -7.22
CA GLN A 79 -4.58 3.51 -6.13
C GLN A 79 -6.01 3.51 -5.59
N GLY A 80 -6.49 4.70 -5.20
CA GLY A 80 -7.81 4.84 -4.61
C GLY A 80 -8.94 4.49 -5.57
N ARG A 81 -8.75 4.70 -6.88
CA ARG A 81 -9.73 4.34 -7.90
C ARG A 81 -9.80 2.84 -8.12
N LEU A 82 -8.66 2.17 -8.27
CA LEU A 82 -8.61 0.72 -8.45
C LEU A 82 -9.22 -0.02 -7.26
N MET A 83 -8.97 0.45 -6.03
CA MET A 83 -9.60 -0.15 -4.85
C MET A 83 -11.13 0.03 -4.83
N ARG A 84 -11.70 1.01 -5.53
CA ARG A 84 -13.17 1.21 -5.61
C ARG A 84 -13.84 0.31 -6.66
N PHE A 85 -13.07 -0.50 -7.39
CA PHE A 85 -13.59 -1.51 -8.30
C PHE A 85 -13.93 -2.83 -7.59
N SER A 86 -13.82 -2.90 -6.27
CA SER A 86 -14.13 -4.10 -5.50
C SER A 86 -14.67 -3.69 -4.13
N SER A 87 -15.75 -4.33 -3.67
CA SER A 87 -16.25 -4.10 -2.32
C SER A 87 -15.40 -4.83 -1.27
N GLU A 88 -14.64 -5.85 -1.66
CA GLU A 88 -13.67 -6.53 -0.79
C GLU A 88 -12.57 -5.59 -0.29
N ALA A 89 -12.17 -4.58 -1.08
CA ALA A 89 -11.12 -3.63 -0.72
C ALA A 89 -11.46 -2.75 0.50
N SER A 90 -12.75 -2.54 0.77
CA SER A 90 -13.22 -1.81 1.97
C SER A 90 -13.09 -2.62 3.27
N ASN A 91 -12.82 -3.93 3.16
CA ASN A 91 -12.65 -4.83 4.28
C ASN A 91 -11.16 -5.14 4.51
N ILE A 92 -10.89 -5.86 5.59
CA ILE A 92 -9.56 -6.41 5.85
C ILE A 92 -9.18 -7.36 4.71
N PRO A 93 -8.02 -7.16 4.04
CA PRO A 93 -7.62 -7.98 2.90
C PRO A 93 -7.41 -9.45 3.28
N LYS A 94 -7.86 -10.36 2.42
CA LYS A 94 -7.77 -11.83 2.65
C LYS A 94 -6.79 -12.54 1.72
N ARG A 95 -6.58 -12.02 0.51
CA ARG A 95 -5.82 -12.69 -0.58
C ARG A 95 -4.47 -12.03 -0.78
N PHE A 96 -4.47 -10.82 -1.32
CA PHE A 96 -3.28 -10.02 -1.58
C PHE A 96 -3.19 -8.83 -0.64
N HIS A 97 -1.97 -8.36 -0.40
CA HIS A 97 -1.71 -7.15 0.38
C HIS A 97 -1.85 -5.93 -0.53
N PRO A 98 -2.87 -5.05 -0.34
CA PRO A 98 -3.17 -3.98 -1.28
C PRO A 98 -1.98 -3.08 -1.66
N PRO A 99 -1.06 -2.73 -0.75
CA PRO A 99 0.10 -1.94 -1.14
C PRO A 99 1.03 -2.62 -2.17
N SER A 100 0.94 -3.94 -2.36
CA SER A 100 1.71 -4.67 -3.38
C SER A 100 1.01 -4.76 -4.74
N ASP A 101 -0.29 -4.52 -4.80
CA ASP A 101 -1.05 -4.49 -6.05
C ASP A 101 -1.31 -3.05 -6.49
N VAL A 102 -2.22 -2.34 -5.84
CA VAL A 102 -2.55 -0.95 -6.16
C VAL A 102 -1.35 -0.03 -5.95
N GLY A 103 -0.50 -0.28 -4.95
CA GLY A 103 0.72 0.51 -4.75
C GLY A 103 1.68 0.45 -5.94
N THR A 104 1.79 -0.72 -6.59
CA THR A 104 2.55 -0.92 -7.83
C THR A 104 1.96 -0.11 -8.98
N MET A 105 0.63 -0.15 -9.13
CA MET A 105 -0.08 0.66 -10.12
C MET A 105 0.07 2.17 -9.88
N GLY A 106 0.05 2.58 -8.61
CA GLY A 106 0.26 3.97 -8.20
C GLY A 106 1.67 4.45 -8.53
N SER A 107 2.69 3.63 -8.26
CA SER A 107 4.08 3.91 -8.62
C SER A 107 4.26 4.01 -10.14
N ALA A 108 3.66 3.11 -10.92
CA ALA A 108 3.68 3.17 -12.38
C ALA A 108 3.01 4.42 -12.93
N ALA A 109 1.81 4.76 -12.45
CA ALA A 109 1.09 5.95 -12.87
C ALA A 109 1.83 7.25 -12.51
N ALA A 110 2.41 7.31 -11.31
CA ALA A 110 3.17 8.47 -10.86
C ALA A 110 4.45 8.65 -11.69
N THR A 111 5.21 7.57 -11.88
CA THR A 111 6.43 7.60 -12.70
C THR A 111 6.11 7.98 -14.15
N ALA A 112 5.09 7.37 -14.76
CA ALA A 112 4.65 7.70 -16.12
C ALA A 112 4.25 9.19 -16.24
N LYS A 113 3.58 9.73 -15.21
CA LYS A 113 3.22 11.15 -15.16
C LYS A 113 4.46 12.05 -15.05
N LEU A 114 5.43 11.69 -14.20
CA LEU A 114 6.68 12.44 -14.04
C LEU A 114 7.49 12.47 -15.33
N LEU A 115 7.54 11.34 -16.05
CA LEU A 115 8.24 11.21 -17.33
C LEU A 115 7.49 11.83 -18.52
N SER A 116 6.30 12.40 -18.29
CA SER A 116 5.44 12.98 -19.33
C SER A 116 5.12 11.99 -20.47
N LEU A 117 4.89 10.72 -20.13
CA LEU A 117 4.51 9.70 -21.11
C LEU A 117 3.16 10.03 -21.75
N ASN A 118 3.00 9.62 -23.01
CA ASN A 118 1.72 9.77 -23.71
C ASN A 118 0.67 8.73 -23.21
N ALA A 119 -0.56 8.83 -23.69
CA ALA A 119 -1.67 8.00 -23.21
C ALA A 119 -1.42 6.49 -23.43
N ASP A 120 -0.91 6.10 -24.59
CA ASP A 120 -0.63 4.70 -24.92
C ASP A 120 0.49 4.14 -24.04
N GLN A 121 1.57 4.91 -23.87
CA GLN A 121 2.67 4.55 -22.96
C GLN A 121 2.20 4.44 -21.50
N CYS A 122 1.28 5.30 -21.05
CA CYS A 122 0.69 5.18 -19.72
C CYS A 122 -0.12 3.87 -19.57
N ALA A 123 -0.90 3.51 -20.60
CA ALA A 123 -1.66 2.26 -20.60
C ALA A 123 -0.73 1.03 -20.56
N HIS A 124 0.33 1.03 -21.37
CA HIS A 124 1.34 -0.03 -21.35
C HIS A 124 2.11 -0.10 -20.03
N ALA A 125 2.47 1.04 -19.43
CA ALA A 125 3.13 1.07 -18.12
C ALA A 125 2.27 0.40 -17.03
N LEU A 126 0.97 0.70 -17.00
CA LEU A 126 0.04 0.06 -16.07
C LEU A 126 -0.09 -1.44 -16.36
N ALA A 127 -0.16 -1.84 -17.63
CA ALA A 127 -0.28 -3.23 -18.02
C ALA A 127 0.95 -4.08 -17.68
N ILE A 128 2.15 -3.56 -17.91
CA ILE A 128 3.40 -4.23 -17.51
C ILE A 128 3.47 -4.30 -15.97
N ALA A 129 3.03 -3.25 -15.25
CA ALA A 129 3.01 -3.24 -13.78
C ALA A 129 2.11 -4.32 -13.18
N VAL A 130 0.96 -4.64 -13.81
CA VAL A 130 0.10 -5.75 -13.36
C VAL A 130 0.84 -7.09 -13.37
N CYS A 131 1.72 -7.33 -14.34
CA CYS A 131 2.51 -8.58 -14.42
C CYS A 131 3.46 -8.77 -13.24
N LEU A 132 3.85 -7.69 -12.57
CA LEU A 132 4.81 -7.68 -11.47
C LEU A 132 4.15 -7.46 -10.10
N ALA A 133 2.84 -7.21 -10.09
CA ALA A 133 2.08 -6.86 -8.89
C ALA A 133 1.65 -8.10 -8.08
N GLY A 134 1.43 -7.87 -6.79
CA GLY A 134 0.80 -8.83 -5.88
C GLY A 134 1.77 -9.53 -4.93
N ALA A 135 1.42 -9.52 -3.65
CA ALA A 135 2.07 -10.26 -2.59
C ALA A 135 1.01 -10.86 -1.64
N PRO A 136 1.10 -12.16 -1.30
CA PRO A 136 0.11 -12.79 -0.43
C PRO A 136 0.04 -12.17 0.97
N MET A 137 -1.18 -12.07 1.52
CA MET A 137 -1.41 -11.55 2.87
C MET A 137 -0.71 -12.34 3.99
N ALA A 138 -0.36 -13.61 3.74
CA ALA A 138 0.31 -14.45 4.74
C ALA A 138 1.66 -13.85 5.21
N ASN A 139 2.36 -13.13 4.35
CA ASN A 139 3.63 -12.49 4.69
C ASN A 139 3.46 -11.10 5.33
N ALA A 140 2.24 -10.56 5.39
CA ALA A 140 1.98 -9.26 5.99
C ALA A 140 2.23 -9.22 7.51
N ALA A 141 2.38 -10.38 8.16
CA ALA A 141 2.71 -10.52 9.58
C ALA A 141 4.14 -11.06 9.81
N THR A 142 5.02 -10.90 8.82
CA THR A 142 6.42 -11.35 8.88
C THR A 142 7.37 -10.19 8.54
N LEU A 143 8.67 -10.40 8.78
CA LEU A 143 9.72 -9.48 8.35
C LEU A 143 9.76 -9.23 6.83
N ALA A 144 9.02 -10.02 6.02
CA ALA A 144 8.88 -9.78 4.59
C ALA A 144 7.84 -8.69 4.24
N LYS A 145 6.94 -8.28 5.15
CA LYS A 145 5.92 -7.23 4.87
C LYS A 145 6.49 -5.97 4.20
N PRO A 146 7.64 -5.41 4.64
CA PRO A 146 8.18 -4.19 4.04
C PRO A 146 8.60 -4.37 2.58
N LEU A 147 8.96 -5.59 2.16
CA LEU A 147 9.27 -5.91 0.76
C LEU A 147 8.08 -5.66 -0.15
N HIS A 148 6.84 -5.69 0.36
CA HIS A 148 5.65 -5.41 -0.43
C HIS A 148 5.65 -3.97 -0.95
N ILE A 149 6.02 -2.99 -0.12
CA ILE A 149 6.14 -1.58 -0.54
C ILE A 149 7.41 -1.38 -1.36
N GLY A 150 8.52 -2.01 -0.96
CA GLY A 150 9.78 -1.99 -1.70
C GLY A 150 9.60 -2.41 -3.16
N ASN A 151 8.97 -3.56 -3.35
CA ASN A 151 8.66 -4.09 -4.66
C ASN A 151 7.61 -3.25 -5.36
N ALA A 152 6.57 -2.75 -4.70
CA ALA A 152 5.58 -1.88 -5.35
C ALA A 152 6.20 -0.58 -5.91
N SER A 153 7.15 0.00 -5.18
CA SER A 153 7.94 1.13 -5.68
C SER A 153 8.71 0.75 -6.95
N ARG A 154 9.53 -0.30 -6.85
CA ARG A 154 10.39 -0.81 -7.94
C ARG A 154 9.57 -1.24 -9.16
N PHE A 155 8.66 -2.18 -8.97
CA PHE A 155 7.81 -2.79 -9.99
C PHE A 155 6.72 -1.88 -10.51
N GLY A 156 6.58 -0.65 -10.00
CA GLY A 156 5.83 0.40 -10.71
C GLY A 156 6.74 1.30 -11.54
N MET A 157 7.92 1.64 -11.02
CA MET A 157 8.87 2.50 -11.73
C MET A 157 9.45 1.83 -12.98
N GLU A 158 9.90 0.57 -12.88
CA GLU A 158 10.47 -0.21 -13.99
C GLU A 158 9.50 -0.32 -15.19
N PRO A 159 8.21 -0.70 -15.02
CA PRO A 159 7.23 -0.66 -16.11
C PRO A 159 7.05 0.67 -16.81
N ALA A 160 7.07 1.79 -16.08
CA ALA A 160 6.96 3.11 -16.68
C ALA A 160 8.20 3.42 -17.55
N LEU A 161 9.39 3.03 -17.10
CA LEU A 161 10.62 3.14 -17.89
C LEU A 161 10.58 2.23 -19.12
N LEU A 162 10.11 0.99 -18.99
CA LEU A 162 9.96 0.05 -20.09
C LEU A 162 9.00 0.58 -21.16
N ALA A 163 7.84 1.09 -20.76
CA ALA A 163 6.87 1.71 -21.67
C ALA A 163 7.43 2.98 -22.33
N ALA A 164 8.23 3.78 -21.61
CA ALA A 164 8.93 4.92 -22.19
C ALA A 164 9.87 4.53 -23.34
N HIS A 165 10.43 3.32 -23.30
CA HIS A 165 11.30 2.75 -24.34
C HIS A 165 10.53 1.88 -25.37
N GLY A 166 9.20 1.95 -25.38
CA GLY A 166 8.37 1.31 -26.40
C GLY A 166 8.00 -0.15 -26.13
N MET A 167 8.18 -0.65 -24.91
CA MET A 167 7.58 -1.94 -24.53
C MET A 167 6.06 -1.80 -24.46
N ASP A 168 5.35 -2.71 -25.13
CA ASP A 168 3.89 -2.79 -25.12
C ASP A 168 3.38 -3.94 -24.24
N ALA A 169 2.09 -3.87 -23.91
CA ALA A 169 1.34 -4.86 -23.16
C ALA A 169 -0.16 -4.61 -23.37
N ASN A 170 -1.03 -5.52 -22.89
CA ASN A 170 -2.48 -5.41 -23.07
C ASN A 170 -3.04 -4.11 -22.45
N SER A 171 -3.44 -3.15 -23.28
CA SER A 171 -3.96 -1.85 -22.82
C SER A 171 -5.33 -1.95 -22.11
N LEU A 172 -6.00 -3.10 -22.21
CA LEU A 172 -7.27 -3.41 -21.55
C LEU A 172 -7.09 -4.18 -20.23
N ILE A 173 -5.88 -4.20 -19.66
CA ILE A 173 -5.54 -4.98 -18.45
C ILE A 173 -6.41 -4.65 -17.22
N LEU A 174 -6.96 -3.43 -17.15
CA LEU A 174 -7.82 -2.94 -16.07
C LEU A 174 -9.31 -3.14 -16.37
N ASP A 175 -9.65 -3.61 -17.57
CA ASP A 175 -11.03 -3.90 -17.92
C ASP A 175 -11.39 -5.32 -17.46
N ASP A 176 -12.69 -5.56 -17.32
CA ASP A 176 -13.19 -6.92 -17.12
C ASP A 176 -13.25 -7.62 -18.49
N MET A 177 -12.33 -8.57 -18.70
CA MET A 177 -12.20 -9.31 -19.96
C MET A 177 -12.83 -10.69 -19.82
N SER A 178 -13.85 -10.98 -20.63
CA SER A 178 -14.47 -12.30 -20.64
C SER A 178 -13.46 -13.39 -21.03
N GLY A 179 -13.28 -14.39 -20.16
CA GLY A 179 -12.45 -15.57 -20.41
C GLY A 179 -10.98 -15.46 -19.99
N CYS A 180 -10.51 -14.30 -19.50
CA CYS A 180 -9.18 -14.17 -18.92
C CYS A 180 -9.14 -13.09 -17.82
N SER A 181 -8.39 -13.34 -16.74
CA SER A 181 -8.24 -12.35 -15.67
C SER A 181 -7.15 -11.33 -15.99
N GLY A 182 -7.49 -10.04 -15.93
CA GLY A 182 -6.53 -8.93 -15.86
C GLY A 182 -6.28 -8.55 -14.40
N PHE A 183 -6.44 -7.27 -14.06
CA PHE A 183 -6.38 -6.79 -12.68
C PHE A 183 -7.44 -7.42 -11.76
N SER A 184 -8.50 -8.00 -12.33
CA SER A 184 -9.50 -8.82 -11.61
C SER A 184 -8.88 -10.00 -10.87
N ALA A 185 -7.68 -10.47 -11.23
CA ALA A 185 -6.99 -11.54 -10.51
C ALA A 185 -6.77 -11.24 -9.01
N PHE A 186 -6.69 -9.96 -8.63
CA PHE A 186 -6.45 -9.54 -7.25
C PHE A 186 -7.72 -9.49 -6.38
N ASN A 187 -8.92 -9.40 -6.97
CA ASN A 187 -10.18 -9.18 -6.24
C ASN A 187 -11.25 -10.20 -6.65
N GLY A 188 -12.03 -10.73 -5.69
CA GLY A 188 -13.07 -11.72 -5.99
C GLY A 188 -14.31 -11.14 -6.70
N ASP A 189 -14.59 -9.86 -6.49
CA ASP A 189 -15.79 -9.14 -6.93
C ASP A 189 -15.43 -7.91 -7.78
N TYR A 190 -14.49 -8.07 -8.71
CA TYR A 190 -14.02 -6.98 -9.55
C TYR A 190 -15.12 -6.43 -10.47
N GLN A 191 -15.37 -5.12 -10.37
CA GLN A 191 -16.40 -4.37 -11.10
C GLN A 191 -15.82 -3.01 -11.53
N PRO A 192 -15.04 -2.96 -12.62
CA PRO A 192 -14.46 -1.72 -13.11
C PRO A 192 -15.52 -0.81 -13.71
N PHE A 193 -15.30 0.50 -13.64
CA PHE A 193 -16.16 1.48 -14.30
C PHE A 193 -15.33 2.60 -14.94
N PRO A 194 -15.76 3.15 -16.10
CA PRO A 194 -15.01 4.19 -16.79
C PRO A 194 -14.81 5.44 -15.94
N LEU A 195 -13.65 6.08 -16.11
CA LEU A 195 -13.44 7.43 -15.58
C LEU A 195 -14.31 8.41 -16.37
N THR A 196 -15.22 9.11 -15.69
CA THR A 196 -16.01 10.19 -16.30
C THR A 196 -15.09 11.37 -16.61
N MET A 197 -14.71 11.51 -17.88
CA MET A 197 -13.76 12.52 -18.39
C MET A 197 -14.22 13.99 -18.24
N ARG A 198 -15.46 14.24 -17.81
CA ARG A 198 -16.13 15.57 -17.91
C ARG A 198 -16.84 16.03 -16.66
N ASP A 199 -16.38 15.65 -15.47
CA ASP A 199 -16.88 16.31 -14.28
C ASP A 199 -16.03 17.55 -14.01
N HIS A 200 -16.53 18.74 -14.39
CA HIS A 200 -15.91 20.01 -14.02
C HIS A 200 -15.83 20.21 -12.49
N ASN A 201 -16.52 19.35 -11.73
CA ASN A 201 -16.45 19.26 -10.27
C ASN A 201 -15.65 18.03 -9.79
N TYR A 202 -14.73 17.50 -10.59
CA TYR A 202 -13.88 16.37 -10.17
C TYR A 202 -13.11 16.73 -8.90
N THR A 203 -13.57 16.20 -7.77
CA THR A 203 -12.90 16.33 -6.47
C THR A 203 -11.85 15.23 -6.34
N LEU A 204 -10.66 15.58 -5.87
CA LEU A 204 -9.63 14.57 -5.57
C LEU A 204 -10.14 13.63 -4.47
N LEU A 205 -9.74 12.36 -4.53
CA LEU A 205 -10.14 11.40 -3.50
C LEU A 205 -9.61 11.82 -2.12
N LEU A 206 -8.43 12.43 -2.08
CA LEU A 206 -7.83 12.96 -0.85
C LEU A 206 -8.59 14.14 -0.25
N GLU A 207 -9.34 14.91 -1.05
CA GLU A 207 -10.18 16.01 -0.54
C GLU A 207 -11.48 15.49 0.11
N LYS A 208 -11.89 14.25 -0.19
CA LYS A 208 -13.08 13.60 0.38
C LYS A 208 -12.75 12.59 1.46
N GLN A 209 -11.53 12.05 1.45
CA GLN A 209 -11.08 11.00 2.35
C GLN A 209 -9.64 11.28 2.74
N GLU A 210 -9.45 11.77 3.96
CA GLU A 210 -8.13 12.00 4.53
C GLU A 210 -7.40 10.69 4.85
N ILE A 211 -6.10 10.83 5.02
CA ILE A 211 -5.16 9.78 5.39
C ILE A 211 -4.97 9.79 6.91
N ALA A 212 -4.93 8.61 7.52
CA ALA A 212 -4.59 8.45 8.92
C ALA A 212 -3.08 8.41 9.13
N PHE A 213 -2.58 9.27 10.02
CA PHE A 213 -1.20 9.23 10.50
C PHE A 213 -1.10 8.44 11.81
N LYS A 214 -0.18 7.47 11.85
CA LYS A 214 0.04 6.65 13.03
C LYS A 214 0.75 7.44 14.12
N ARG A 215 0.39 7.18 15.38
CA ARG A 215 0.99 7.77 16.59
C ARG A 215 2.16 6.94 17.13
N PHE A 216 2.14 5.63 16.87
CA PHE A 216 3.23 4.71 17.20
C PHE A 216 3.37 3.61 16.13
N PRO A 217 4.56 2.99 15.97
CA PRO A 217 4.88 2.04 14.90
C PRO A 217 4.17 0.69 15.10
N ALA A 218 2.89 0.62 14.73
CA ALA A 218 2.07 -0.57 14.83
C ALA A 218 0.90 -0.54 13.83
N HIS A 219 0.30 -1.70 13.63
CA HIS A 219 -0.91 -1.83 12.84
C HIS A 219 -1.98 -0.81 13.28
N LEU A 220 -2.71 -0.20 12.34
CA LEU A 220 -3.65 0.89 12.66
C LEU A 220 -4.68 0.47 13.72
N GLY A 221 -5.14 -0.79 13.68
CA GLY A 221 -6.01 -1.40 14.70
C GLY A 221 -5.53 -1.23 16.16
N MET A 222 -4.21 -1.25 16.39
CA MET A 222 -3.62 -1.05 17.72
C MET A 222 -3.89 0.35 18.28
N HIS A 223 -4.10 1.34 17.41
CA HIS A 223 -4.31 2.71 17.85
C HIS A 223 -5.61 2.87 18.63
N TRP A 224 -6.67 2.14 18.25
CA TRP A 224 -7.92 2.09 19.03
C TRP A 224 -7.74 1.33 20.35
N VAL A 225 -7.00 0.21 20.33
CA VAL A 225 -6.75 -0.58 21.54
C VAL A 225 -5.94 0.22 22.56
N ALA A 226 -4.89 0.91 22.13
CA ALA A 226 -4.08 1.77 22.99
C ALA A 226 -4.90 2.94 23.57
N ASP A 227 -5.76 3.55 22.76
CA ASP A 227 -6.63 4.65 23.20
C ASP A 227 -7.59 4.20 24.31
N ALA A 228 -8.28 3.07 24.10
CA ALA A 228 -9.16 2.46 25.09
C ALA A 228 -8.40 2.03 26.35
N ALA A 229 -7.22 1.42 26.20
CA ALA A 229 -6.39 0.98 27.33
C ALA A 229 -5.92 2.15 28.20
N ILE A 230 -5.50 3.25 27.59
CA ILE A 230 -5.10 4.48 28.32
C ILE A 230 -6.30 5.04 29.10
N SER A 231 -7.48 5.10 28.47
CA SER A 231 -8.71 5.58 29.12
C SER A 231 -9.07 4.74 30.36
N VAL A 232 -9.04 3.41 30.25
CA VAL A 232 -9.34 2.51 31.38
C VAL A 232 -8.26 2.59 32.46
N LYS A 233 -6.97 2.61 32.08
CA LYS A 233 -5.86 2.77 33.03
C LYS A 233 -6.02 4.04 33.88
N ASN A 234 -6.35 5.17 33.25
CA ASN A 234 -6.54 6.43 33.96
C ASN A 234 -7.74 6.36 34.93
N ARG A 235 -8.84 5.71 34.54
CA ARG A 235 -9.99 5.48 35.44
C ARG A 235 -9.60 4.64 36.65
N VAL A 236 -8.82 3.57 36.45
CA VAL A 236 -8.33 2.72 37.56
C VAL A 236 -7.45 3.52 38.51
N ILE A 237 -6.50 4.31 37.98
CA ILE A 237 -5.62 5.16 38.80
C ILE A 237 -6.44 6.18 39.59
N ASN A 238 -7.44 6.81 38.98
CA ASN A 238 -8.29 7.80 39.65
C ASN A 238 -9.14 7.19 40.78
N LEU A 239 -9.58 5.94 40.64
CA LEU A 239 -10.41 5.25 41.64
C LEU A 239 -9.58 4.59 42.75
N MET A 240 -8.42 4.03 42.41
CA MET A 240 -7.60 3.20 43.30
C MET A 240 -6.32 3.88 43.78
N GLY A 241 -6.00 5.08 43.29
CA GLY A 241 -4.77 5.82 43.58
C GLY A 241 -3.51 5.29 42.88
N SER A 242 -3.54 4.07 42.33
CA SER A 242 -2.42 3.46 41.60
C SER A 242 -2.90 2.39 40.60
N PHE A 243 -2.02 2.00 39.68
CA PHE A 243 -2.25 0.87 38.77
C PHE A 243 -1.33 -0.30 39.16
N ASN A 244 -1.91 -1.40 39.62
CA ASN A 244 -1.19 -2.63 39.94
C ASN A 244 -1.61 -3.77 38.98
N PRO A 245 -0.74 -4.18 38.04
CA PRO A 245 -1.03 -5.29 37.12
C PRO A 245 -1.35 -6.60 37.82
N ALA A 246 -0.76 -6.88 38.98
CA ALA A 246 -0.97 -8.14 39.71
C ALA A 246 -2.39 -8.27 40.30
N ALA A 247 -3.14 -7.17 40.38
CA ALA A 247 -4.52 -7.17 40.84
C ALA A 247 -5.55 -7.41 39.71
N ILE A 248 -5.10 -7.50 38.47
CA ILE A 248 -5.98 -7.68 37.31
C ILE A 248 -6.29 -9.17 37.12
N HIS A 249 -7.56 -9.54 37.25
CA HIS A 249 -8.02 -10.92 37.00
C HIS A 249 -8.05 -11.26 35.51
N ALA A 250 -8.58 -10.36 34.68
CA ALA A 250 -8.70 -10.55 33.24
C ALA A 250 -8.75 -9.22 32.48
N ILE A 251 -8.29 -9.22 31.23
CA ILE A 251 -8.43 -8.11 30.28
C ILE A 251 -9.25 -8.60 29.10
N LEU A 252 -10.43 -8.02 28.89
CA LEU A 252 -11.29 -8.34 27.76
C LEU A 252 -11.16 -7.25 26.68
N LEU A 253 -10.67 -7.64 25.50
CA LEU A 253 -10.59 -6.76 24.33
C LEU A 253 -11.70 -7.11 23.33
N ARG A 254 -12.61 -6.17 23.08
CA ARG A 254 -13.62 -6.28 22.02
C ARG A 254 -13.12 -5.58 20.76
N VAL A 255 -12.67 -6.36 19.78
CA VAL A 255 -12.10 -5.86 18.52
C VAL A 255 -12.62 -6.67 17.33
N PRO A 256 -12.61 -6.11 16.10
CA PRO A 256 -12.95 -6.88 14.90
C PRO A 256 -12.08 -8.13 14.75
N VAL A 257 -12.67 -9.22 14.26
CA VAL A 257 -11.95 -10.48 14.06
C VAL A 257 -10.98 -10.33 12.90
N SER A 258 -9.70 -10.60 13.16
CA SER A 258 -8.66 -10.62 12.13
C SER A 258 -7.57 -11.63 12.47
N LYS A 259 -7.47 -12.69 11.66
CA LYS A 259 -6.54 -13.81 11.90
C LYS A 259 -5.07 -13.40 11.74
N TYR A 260 -4.74 -12.46 10.85
CA TYR A 260 -3.34 -12.11 10.59
C TYR A 260 -2.74 -11.18 11.65
N ILE A 261 -3.54 -10.31 12.29
CA ILE A 261 -3.05 -9.42 13.34
C ILE A 261 -3.17 -10.00 14.74
N ASN A 262 -3.95 -11.06 14.94
CA ASN A 262 -4.11 -11.65 16.27
C ASN A 262 -2.83 -12.41 16.71
N ARG A 263 -2.07 -11.84 17.64
CA ARG A 263 -0.81 -12.37 18.20
C ARG A 263 -0.79 -12.28 19.73
N PRO A 264 -1.46 -13.21 20.45
CA PRO A 264 -1.62 -13.10 21.92
C PRO A 264 -0.29 -13.17 22.69
N PHE A 265 0.72 -13.82 22.11
CA PHE A 265 2.06 -13.95 22.68
C PHE A 265 3.09 -13.62 21.59
N PRO A 266 3.37 -12.33 21.32
CA PRO A 266 4.36 -11.97 20.32
C PRO A 266 5.77 -12.30 20.80
N GLU A 267 6.56 -12.98 19.96
CA GLU A 267 7.94 -13.38 20.25
C GLU A 267 8.97 -12.47 19.58
N THR A 268 8.52 -11.65 18.63
CA THR A 268 9.38 -10.73 17.87
C THR A 268 8.80 -9.32 17.88
N GLU A 269 9.65 -8.31 17.65
CA GLU A 269 9.21 -6.93 17.52
C GLU A 269 8.14 -6.78 16.43
N HIS A 270 8.32 -7.43 15.28
CA HIS A 270 7.34 -7.38 14.19
C HIS A 270 5.97 -7.94 14.60
N GLN A 271 5.93 -9.04 15.36
CA GLN A 271 4.68 -9.58 15.88
C GLN A 271 4.06 -8.66 16.94
N ALA A 272 4.86 -7.97 17.75
CA ALA A 272 4.38 -7.03 18.77
C ALA A 272 3.73 -5.77 18.17
N ARG A 273 4.01 -5.46 16.90
CA ARG A 273 3.34 -4.41 16.13
C ARG A 273 1.92 -4.78 15.68
N LEU A 274 1.49 -6.02 15.91
CA LEU A 274 0.15 -6.53 15.61
C LEU A 274 -0.71 -6.62 16.90
N LEU A 275 -2.01 -6.90 16.78
CA LEU A 275 -2.95 -6.94 17.92
C LEU A 275 -2.72 -8.16 18.84
N PRO A 276 -2.39 -7.98 20.14
CA PRO A 276 -2.27 -9.10 21.06
C PRO A 276 -3.63 -9.47 21.67
N VAL A 277 -4.45 -10.25 20.95
CA VAL A 277 -5.84 -10.55 21.36
C VAL A 277 -6.02 -12.04 21.66
N GLN A 278 -6.07 -12.40 22.93
CA GLN A 278 -6.60 -13.72 23.29
C GLN A 278 -8.11 -13.71 23.04
N HIS A 279 -8.59 -14.43 22.02
CA HIS A 279 -10.02 -14.67 21.89
C HIS A 279 -10.45 -15.56 23.06
N LEU A 280 -11.10 -14.98 24.06
CA LEU A 280 -12.06 -15.74 24.86
C LEU A 280 -13.18 -16.09 23.88
N HIS A 281 -13.36 -17.38 23.58
CA HIS A 281 -14.54 -17.84 22.86
C HIS A 281 -15.76 -17.23 23.57
N SER A 282 -16.44 -16.30 22.91
CA SER A 282 -17.75 -15.88 23.38
C SER A 282 -18.64 -17.12 23.33
N PRO A 283 -19.38 -17.48 24.40
CA PRO A 283 -20.45 -18.44 24.26
C PRO A 283 -21.38 -17.95 23.15
N PRO A 284 -21.97 -18.84 22.33
CA PRO A 284 -22.95 -18.40 21.35
C PRO A 284 -24.11 -17.71 22.08
N GLY A 285 -24.40 -16.44 21.76
CA GLY A 285 -25.64 -15.78 22.19
C GLY A 285 -25.52 -14.52 23.06
N TRP A 286 -24.65 -13.57 22.71
CA TRP A 286 -24.75 -12.18 23.17
C TRP A 286 -24.74 -11.21 21.99
#